data_AF-A0A4Y2GY41-F1
#
_entry.id   AF-A0A4Y2GY41-F1
#
_cell.length_a   1.000
_cell.length_b   1.000
_cell.length_c   1.000
_cell.angle_alpha   90.00
_cell.angle_beta   90.00
_cell.angle_gamma   90.00
#
_symmetry.space_group_name_H-M   'P 1'
#
loop_
_entity.id
_entity.type
_entity.pdbx_description
1 polymer ?
#
loop_
_entity_poly.entity_id
_entity_poly.type
_entity_poly.pdbx_seq_one_letter_code
_entity_poly.pdbx_strand_id
1 'polypeptide(L)'
;MNHSCTSGSKHLWNVIKNSRYLSDDLKKFVDPVIFRNAFMAHRQNLLPSMLTDERRHIRELAVRRIRKVRGSSSTVKPRRFHVPKLKFRSNLYIDMFDWFKIDVT
;
A
#
# COMPACT_ATOMS: atom_id res chain seq x y z
N MET A 1 9.45 -17.60 6.67
CA MET A 1 8.80 -16.45 6.01
C MET A 1 7.34 -16.78 5.82
N ASN A 2 6.40 -15.98 6.34
CA ASN A 2 4.97 -16.17 6.07
C ASN A 2 4.65 -15.59 4.68
N HIS A 3 4.50 -16.45 3.68
CA HIS A 3 4.18 -16.09 2.28
C HIS A 3 2.70 -15.70 2.11
N SER A 4 2.17 -14.90 3.02
CA SER A 4 0.77 -14.46 2.99
C SER A 4 0.66 -13.05 2.39
N CYS A 5 -0.39 -12.82 1.60
CA CYS A 5 -0.75 -11.49 1.10
C CYS A 5 -0.97 -10.46 2.22
N THR A 6 -1.16 -10.92 3.46
CA THR A 6 -1.29 -10.10 4.67
C THR A 6 0.01 -9.41 5.12
N SER A 7 1.16 -9.84 4.58
CA SER A 7 2.46 -9.21 4.89
C SER A 7 3.00 -8.36 3.74
N GLY A 8 2.38 -8.42 2.56
CA GLY A 8 2.90 -7.81 1.33
C GLY A 8 3.19 -6.31 1.47
N SER A 9 2.24 -5.54 2.01
CA SER A 9 2.42 -4.09 2.18
C SER A 9 3.45 -3.74 3.25
N LYS A 10 3.56 -4.56 4.30
CA LYS A 10 4.56 -4.40 5.36
C LYS A 10 5.97 -4.65 4.81
N HIS A 11 6.13 -5.68 3.98
CA HIS A 11 7.41 -5.97 3.31
C HIS A 11 7.81 -4.86 2.35
N LEU A 12 6.89 -4.36 1.52
CA LEU A 12 7.16 -3.24 0.62
C LEU A 12 7.59 -1.99 1.40
N TRP A 13 6.90 -1.68 2.50
CA TRP A 13 7.29 -0.57 3.37
C TRP A 13 8.68 -0.79 4.00
N ASN A 14 9.03 -2.02 4.38
CA ASN A 14 10.36 -2.33 4.91
C ASN A 14 11.45 -2.13 3.85
N VAL A 15 11.20 -2.50 2.59
CA VAL A 15 12.11 -2.23 1.47
C VAL A 15 12.31 -0.72 1.29
N ILE A 16 11.23 0.07 1.31
CA ILE A 16 11.32 1.54 1.27
C ILE A 16 12.08 2.10 2.47
N LYS A 17 11.81 1.59 3.68
CA LYS A 17 12.49 2.03 4.89
C LYS A 17 13.99 1.79 4.78
N ASN A 18 14.40 0.64 4.26
CA ASN A 18 15.80 0.30 4.06
C ASN A 18 16.44 1.12 2.92
N SER A 19 15.70 1.43 1.85
CA SER A 19 16.22 2.25 0.75
C SER A 19 16.59 3.68 1.19
N ARG A 20 16.02 4.18 2.30
CA ARG A 20 16.36 5.49 2.88
C ARG A 20 17.81 5.63 3.28
N TYR A 21 18.47 4.52 3.64
CA TYR A 21 19.88 4.52 4.06
C TYR A 21 20.87 4.47 2.90
N LEU A 22 20.39 4.26 1.66
CA LEU A 22 21.25 4.28 0.48
C LEU A 22 21.75 5.70 0.19
N SER A 23 22.89 5.81 -0.49
CA SER A 23 23.35 7.09 -1.04
C SER A 23 22.36 7.61 -2.07
N ASP A 24 22.33 8.92 -2.27
CA ASP A 24 21.39 9.54 -3.21
C ASP A 24 21.59 9.06 -4.65
N ASP A 25 22.82 8.71 -5.04
CA ASP A 25 23.10 8.12 -6.35
C ASP A 25 22.49 6.73 -6.52
N LEU A 26 22.52 5.89 -5.48
CA LEU A 26 21.88 4.58 -5.52
C LEU A 26 20.34 4.70 -5.49
N LYS A 27 19.80 5.65 -4.70
CA LYS A 27 18.36 5.92 -4.65
C LYS A 27 17.78 6.27 -6.02
N LYS A 28 18.53 7.00 -6.86
CA LYS A 28 18.11 7.32 -8.25
C LYS A 28 17.76 6.09 -9.08
N PHE A 29 18.37 4.94 -8.80
CA PHE A 29 18.09 3.68 -9.51
C PHE A 29 17.10 2.79 -8.75
N VAL A 30 17.23 2.71 -7.43
CA VAL A 30 16.44 1.80 -6.59
C VAL A 30 15.00 2.29 -6.42
N ASP A 31 14.78 3.58 -6.17
CA ASP A 31 13.44 4.11 -5.92
C ASP A 31 12.50 3.91 -7.13
N PRO A 32 12.92 4.13 -8.39
CA PRO A 32 12.10 3.79 -9.56
C PRO A 32 11.77 2.30 -9.70
N VAL A 33 12.67 1.40 -9.26
CA VAL A 33 12.43 -0.05 -9.26
C VAL A 33 11.39 -0.41 -8.21
N ILE A 34 11.50 0.13 -7.00
CA ILE A 34 10.52 -0.04 -5.93
C ILE A 34 9.16 0.49 -6.38
N PHE A 35 9.13 1.68 -6.99
CA PHE A 35 7.92 2.33 -7.46
C PHE A 35 7.18 1.49 -8.52
N ARG A 36 7.88 1.00 -9.53
CA ARG A 36 7.29 0.18 -10.61
C ARG A 36 6.73 -1.16 -10.09
N ASN A 37 7.31 -1.70 -9.02
CA ASN A 37 6.91 -2.97 -8.42
C ASN A 37 5.98 -2.80 -7.20
N ALA A 38 5.44 -1.60 -6.96
CA ALA A 38 4.66 -1.25 -5.79
C ALA A 38 3.23 -1.84 -5.75
N PHE A 39 2.98 -2.99 -6.38
CA PHE A 39 1.67 -3.64 -6.44
C PHE A 39 1.05 -3.85 -5.04
N MET A 40 1.88 -4.17 -4.05
CA MET A 40 1.45 -4.38 -2.66
C MET A 40 1.05 -3.08 -1.94
N ALA A 41 1.31 -1.91 -2.51
CA ALA A 41 0.81 -0.64 -1.98
C ALA A 41 -0.60 -0.30 -2.48
N HIS A 42 -1.16 -1.09 -3.39
CA HIS A 42 -2.50 -0.86 -3.91
C HIS A 42 -3.55 -0.96 -2.80
N ARG A 43 -4.60 -0.13 -2.88
CA ARG A 43 -5.65 -0.01 -1.85
C ARG A 43 -6.18 -1.38 -1.39
N GLN A 44 -6.44 -2.28 -2.33
CA GLN A 44 -6.98 -3.61 -2.04
C GLN A 44 -5.98 -4.56 -1.41
N ASN A 45 -4.70 -4.45 -1.74
CA ASN A 45 -3.65 -5.31 -1.20
C ASN A 45 -3.20 -4.84 0.20
N LEU A 46 -3.39 -3.55 0.47
CA LEU A 46 -3.13 -2.95 1.78
C LEU A 46 -4.17 -3.35 2.84
N LEU A 47 -5.44 -3.53 2.45
CA LEU A 47 -6.51 -3.87 3.39
C LEU A 47 -6.30 -5.21 4.13
N PRO A 48 -5.89 -6.33 3.47
CA PRO A 48 -5.51 -7.56 4.16
C PRO A 48 -4.40 -7.35 5.20
N SER A 49 -3.39 -6.55 4.87
CA SER A 49 -2.28 -6.24 5.80
C SER A 49 -2.75 -5.45 7.03
N MET A 50 -3.74 -4.58 6.85
CA MET A 50 -4.35 -3.83 7.94
C MET A 50 -5.29 -4.68 8.79
N LEU A 51 -6.00 -5.65 8.20
CA LEU A 51 -6.93 -6.54 8.91
C LEU A 51 -6.20 -7.48 9.87
N THR A 52 -4.99 -7.91 9.51
CA THR A 52 -4.14 -8.77 10.36
C THR A 52 -3.12 -7.96 11.18
N ASP A 53 -3.27 -6.64 11.24
CA ASP A 53 -2.38 -5.81 12.04
C ASP A 53 -2.59 -6.09 13.54
N GLU A 54 -1.52 -6.09 14.33
CA GLU A 54 -1.60 -6.29 15.77
C GLU A 54 -2.30 -5.13 16.48
N ARG A 55 -2.21 -3.93 15.90
CA ARG A 55 -2.80 -2.71 16.46
C ARG A 55 -4.30 -2.64 16.15
N ARG A 56 -5.13 -2.70 17.20
CA ARG A 56 -6.61 -2.71 17.10
C ARG A 56 -7.17 -1.57 16.25
N HIS A 57 -6.68 -0.34 16.44
CA HIS A 57 -7.18 0.83 15.68
C HIS A 57 -6.89 0.74 14.17
N ILE A 58 -5.82 0.04 13.76
CA ILE A 58 -5.52 -0.19 12.34
C ILE A 58 -6.52 -1.20 11.75
N ARG A 59 -6.83 -2.27 12.48
CA ARG A 59 -7.85 -3.25 12.07
C ARG A 59 -9.23 -2.59 11.93
N GLU A 60 -9.62 -1.76 12.90
CA GLU A 60 -10.89 -1.02 12.86
C GLU A 60 -10.95 -0.06 11.66
N LEU A 61 -9.85 0.62 11.35
CA LEU A 61 -9.73 1.47 10.16
C LEU A 61 -9.90 0.66 8.87
N ALA A 62 -9.34 -0.55 8.80
CA ALA A 62 -9.48 -1.45 7.67
C ALA A 62 -10.95 -1.82 7.43
N VAL A 63 -11.67 -2.23 8.50
CA VAL A 63 -13.09 -2.59 8.44
C VAL A 63 -13.93 -1.41 7.97
N ARG A 64 -13.70 -0.21 8.52
CA ARG A 64 -14.41 1.02 8.10
C ARG A 64 -14.20 1.30 6.61
N ARG A 65 -12.97 1.14 6.10
CA ARG A 65 -12.62 1.34 4.69
C ARG A 65 -13.28 0.31 3.78
N ILE A 66 -13.27 -0.97 4.17
CA ILE A 66 -13.96 -2.04 3.43
C ILE A 66 -15.46 -1.74 3.34
N ARG A 67 -16.09 -1.37 4.46
CA ARG A 67 -17.52 -1.02 4.49
C ARG A 67 -17.84 0.17 3.59
N LYS A 68 -17.00 1.20 3.59
CA LYS A 68 -17.16 2.38 2.71
C LYS A 68 -17.07 2.00 1.23
N VAL A 69 -16.09 1.19 0.84
CA VAL A 69 -15.89 0.76 -0.56
C VAL A 69 -17.01 -0.18 -1.02
N ARG A 70 -17.51 -1.06 -0.14
CA ARG A 70 -18.63 -1.96 -0.47
C ARG A 70 -19.99 -1.24 -0.54
N GLY A 71 -20.13 -0.12 0.18
CA GLY A 71 -21.33 0.72 0.13
C GLY A 71 -21.38 1.66 -1.08
N SER A 72 -20.25 1.91 -1.76
CA SER A 72 -20.24 2.66 -3.02
C SER A 72 -20.62 1.75 -4.18
N SER A 73 -21.69 2.09 -4.89
CA SER A 73 -22.18 1.40 -6.09
C SER A 73 -21.22 1.61 -7.27
N SER A 74 -20.09 0.91 -7.30
CA SER A 74 -19.24 0.89 -8.50
C SER A 74 -19.76 -0.15 -9.48
N THR A 75 -20.07 0.29 -10.70
CA THR A 75 -20.35 -0.57 -11.86
C THR A 75 -19.31 -1.68 -12.00
N VAL A 76 -19.75 -2.87 -12.43
CA VAL A 76 -18.94 -4.10 -12.63
C VAL A 76 -17.95 -3.95 -13.79
N LYS A 77 -17.09 -2.95 -13.76
CA LYS A 77 -15.98 -2.80 -14.71
C LYS A 77 -14.74 -3.48 -14.13
N PRO A 78 -13.94 -4.18 -14.96
CA PRO A 78 -12.63 -4.68 -14.53
C PRO A 78 -11.78 -3.52 -14.01
N ARG A 79 -11.22 -3.68 -12.82
CA ARG A 79 -10.38 -2.64 -12.21
C ARG A 79 -9.07 -2.53 -12.97
N ARG A 80 -8.80 -1.34 -13.53
CA ARG A 80 -7.53 -1.07 -14.19
C ARG A 80 -6.44 -0.84 -13.14
N PHE A 81 -5.35 -1.59 -13.25
CA PHE A 81 -4.19 -1.39 -12.38
C PHE A 81 -3.49 -0.08 -12.76
N HIS A 82 -3.32 0.79 -11.77
CA HIS A 82 -2.52 1.99 -11.86
C HIS A 82 -1.40 1.92 -10.83
N VAL A 83 -0.17 2.24 -11.24
CA VAL A 83 0.97 2.24 -10.32
C VAL A 83 0.74 3.30 -9.24
N PRO A 84 0.70 2.92 -7.95
CA PRO A 84 0.37 3.84 -6.88
C PRO A 84 1.50 4.86 -6.66
N LYS A 85 1.13 6.12 -6.43
CA LYS A 85 2.12 7.14 -6.02
C LYS A 85 2.58 6.90 -4.59
N LEU A 86 3.78 6.34 -4.42
CA LEU A 86 4.36 6.04 -3.11
C LEU A 86 4.93 7.27 -2.40
N LYS A 87 4.69 7.34 -1.09
CA LYS A 87 5.33 8.29 -0.17
C LYS A 87 6.53 7.63 0.51
N PHE A 88 7.71 7.78 -0.06
CA PHE A 88 8.96 7.17 0.43
C PHE A 88 9.35 7.60 1.86
N ARG A 89 8.87 8.74 2.34
CA ARG A 89 9.13 9.27 3.70
C ARG A 89 8.12 8.83 4.77
N SER A 90 7.20 7.91 4.46
CA SER A 90 6.12 7.53 5.39
C SER A 90 6.60 6.73 6.59
N ASN A 91 6.18 7.10 7.79
CA ASN A 91 6.57 6.40 9.03
C ASN A 91 5.86 5.06 9.22
N LEU A 92 4.70 4.86 8.59
CA LEU A 92 3.95 3.62 8.65
C LEU A 92 3.55 3.17 7.24
N TYR A 93 3.41 1.85 7.06
CA TYR A 93 3.00 1.25 5.79
C TYR A 93 1.58 1.70 5.36
N ILE A 94 0.72 2.06 6.31
CA ILE A 94 -0.64 2.57 6.04
C ILE A 94 -0.65 3.96 5.37
N ASP A 95 0.42 4.73 5.56
CA ASP A 95 0.57 6.11 5.07
C ASP A 95 1.42 6.19 3.79
N MET A 96 2.00 5.07 3.38
CA MET A 96 2.83 4.94 2.18
C MET A 96 2.05 5.29 0.89
N PHE A 97 0.72 5.29 0.96
CA PHE A 97 -0.17 5.52 -0.17
C PHE A 97 -1.24 6.60 0.15
N ASP A 98 -1.56 7.45 -0.84
CA ASP A 98 -2.61 8.47 -0.69
C ASP A 98 -4.00 7.90 -0.99
N TRP A 99 -4.71 7.55 0.09
CA TRP A 99 -6.03 6.93 0.04
C TRP A 99 -7.07 7.68 -0.79
N PHE A 100 -6.97 9.01 -0.91
CA PHE A 100 -8.02 9.85 -1.50
C PHE A 100 -7.77 10.24 -2.96
N LYS A 101 -6.56 10.01 -3.49
CA LYS A 101 -6.17 10.45 -4.84
C LYS A 101 -6.26 9.40 -5.94
N ILE A 102 -6.88 8.24 -5.70
CA ILE A 102 -7.15 7.25 -6.77
C ILE A 102 -8.59 7.39 -7.22
N ASP A 103 -8.77 7.71 -8.51
CA ASP A 103 -10.04 7.59 -9.21
C ASP A 103 -10.58 6.17 -9.10
N VAL A 104 -11.82 6.07 -8.61
CA VAL A 104 -12.58 4.83 -8.61
C VAL A 104 -13.19 4.71 -10.00
N THR A 105 -12.44 4.15 -10.95
CA THR A 105 -12.97 3.81 -12.29
C THR A 105 -13.09 2.31 -12.48
#